data_AF-A0A3A0DRM8-F1
#
_entry.id   AF-A0A3A0DRM8-F1
#
_cell.length_a   1.000
_cell.length_b   1.000
_cell.length_c   1.000
_cell.angle_alpha   90.00
_cell.angle_beta   90.00
_cell.angle_gamma   90.00
#
_symmetry.space_group_name_H-M   'P 1'
#
loop_
_entity.id
_entity.type
_entity.pdbx_description
1 polymer ?
#
loop_
_entity_poly.entity_id
_entity_poly.type
_entity_poly.pdbx_seq_one_letter_code
_entity_poly.pdbx_strand_id
1 'polypeptide(L)'
;MAETKLESKKTAYERICASHDQIADFRAKLLASLPIATGAGIFFLFSDKKPADELSVHLFPVGIFGALITIGLFFYELRGIQKCRGLIACAKRLEKELVPDLWQYGAFNFRQKAALGGFLGAAGAALVIYPTVMSGWIYVSAVGLINSGRLNTSALWFFMISWLASFILGVWVNNWQKRNLKVTVDELESKAKETKQ
;
A
#
# COMPACT_ATOMS: atom_id res chain seq x y z
N MET A 1 32.90 13.21 -23.80
CA MET A 1 32.42 13.37 -22.41
C MET A 1 30.97 13.83 -22.28
N ALA A 2 30.47 14.73 -23.14
CA ALA A 2 29.05 15.14 -23.09
C ALA A 2 28.09 14.01 -23.51
N GLU A 3 28.41 13.28 -24.58
CA GLU A 3 27.61 12.15 -25.08
C GLU A 3 27.48 11.02 -24.05
N THR A 4 28.58 10.65 -23.39
CA THR A 4 28.58 9.61 -22.34
C THR A 4 27.69 9.98 -21.15
N LYS A 5 27.61 11.28 -20.82
CA LYS A 5 26.78 11.78 -19.72
C LYS A 5 25.30 11.75 -20.09
N LEU A 6 24.96 12.06 -21.34
CA LEU A 6 23.61 11.99 -21.85
C LEU A 6 23.09 10.54 -21.89
N GLU A 7 23.88 9.62 -22.41
CA GLU A 7 23.52 8.18 -22.48
C GLU A 7 23.34 7.57 -21.09
N SER A 8 24.18 7.96 -20.12
CA SER A 8 24.01 7.57 -18.71
C SER A 8 22.67 8.04 -18.13
N LYS A 9 22.25 9.29 -18.41
CA LYS A 9 20.96 9.82 -17.96
C LYS A 9 19.77 9.12 -18.61
N LYS A 10 19.83 8.83 -19.91
CA LYS A 10 18.79 8.05 -20.62
C LYS A 10 18.64 6.67 -20.00
N THR A 11 19.77 5.97 -19.80
CA THR A 11 19.78 4.63 -19.17
C THR A 11 19.19 4.67 -17.76
N ALA A 12 19.53 5.68 -16.95
CA ALA A 12 18.96 5.84 -15.62
C ALA A 12 17.45 6.10 -15.67
N TYR A 13 16.99 6.93 -16.61
CA TYR A 13 15.57 7.21 -16.82
C TYR A 13 14.79 5.96 -17.23
N GLU A 14 15.28 5.18 -18.20
CA GLU A 14 14.67 3.91 -18.62
C GLU A 14 14.56 2.91 -17.46
N ARG A 15 15.61 2.80 -16.62
CA ARG A 15 15.56 1.94 -15.43
C ARG A 15 14.51 2.42 -14.42
N ILE A 16 14.29 3.72 -14.29
CA ILE A 16 13.26 4.26 -13.41
C ILE A 16 11.86 3.94 -13.95
N CYS A 17 11.62 4.10 -15.26
CA CYS A 17 10.38 3.69 -15.91
C CYS A 17 10.11 2.20 -15.69
N ALA A 18 11.08 1.35 -16.01
CA ALA A 18 10.96 -0.10 -15.83
C ALA A 18 10.68 -0.47 -14.36
N SER A 19 11.39 0.15 -13.40
CA SER A 19 11.15 -0.10 -11.98
C SER A 19 9.77 0.38 -11.52
N HIS A 20 9.28 1.50 -12.07
CA HIS A 20 7.94 2.00 -11.78
C HIS A 20 6.86 1.05 -12.29
N ASP A 21 7.00 0.54 -13.51
CA ASP A 21 6.02 -0.37 -14.12
C ASP A 21 6.00 -1.73 -13.43
N GLN A 22 7.16 -2.24 -13.01
CA GLN A 22 7.25 -3.45 -12.19
C GLN A 22 6.50 -3.31 -10.86
N ILE A 23 6.53 -2.14 -10.22
CA ILE A 23 5.77 -1.89 -8.99
C ILE A 23 4.26 -1.89 -9.28
N ALA A 24 3.84 -1.32 -10.40
CA ALA A 24 2.42 -1.31 -10.80
C ALA A 24 1.91 -2.73 -11.10
N ASP A 25 2.69 -3.53 -11.83
CA ASP A 25 2.37 -4.93 -12.14
C ASP A 25 2.30 -5.79 -10.87
N PHE A 26 3.25 -5.62 -9.95
CA PHE A 26 3.23 -6.30 -8.66
C PHE A 26 1.95 -6.00 -7.86
N ARG A 27 1.50 -4.74 -7.84
CA ARG A 27 0.23 -4.36 -7.19
C ARG A 27 -0.98 -4.99 -7.85
N ALA A 28 -1.02 -5.02 -9.17
CA ALA A 28 -2.10 -5.67 -9.91
C ALA A 28 -2.17 -7.17 -9.57
N LYS A 29 -1.01 -7.84 -9.52
CA LYS A 29 -0.90 -9.25 -9.11
C LYS A 29 -1.35 -9.49 -7.66
N LEU A 30 -0.94 -8.62 -6.73
CA LEU A 30 -1.42 -8.68 -5.34
C LEU A 30 -2.93 -8.55 -5.26
N LEU A 31 -3.51 -7.54 -5.92
CA LEU A 31 -4.96 -7.31 -5.92
C LEU A 31 -5.72 -8.45 -6.58
N ALA A 32 -5.17 -9.07 -7.64
CA ALA A 32 -5.76 -10.24 -8.28
C ALA A 32 -5.67 -11.51 -7.41
N SER A 33 -4.61 -11.66 -6.61
CA SER A 33 -4.43 -12.83 -5.73
C SER A 33 -5.32 -12.81 -4.49
N LEU A 34 -5.71 -11.62 -4.03
CA LEU A 34 -6.50 -11.42 -2.81
C LEU A 34 -7.86 -12.14 -2.84
N PRO A 35 -8.68 -11.99 -3.89
CA PRO A 35 -9.94 -12.73 -4.00
C PRO A 35 -9.76 -14.24 -4.04
N ILE A 36 -8.68 -14.72 -4.67
CA ILE A 36 -8.40 -16.16 -4.77
C ILE A 36 -8.00 -16.70 -3.40
N ALA A 37 -7.05 -16.06 -2.71
CA ALA A 37 -6.61 -16.48 -1.39
C ALA A 37 -7.75 -16.42 -0.37
N THR A 38 -8.54 -15.34 -0.39
CA THR A 38 -9.69 -15.17 0.52
C THR A 38 -10.81 -16.15 0.18
N GLY A 39 -11.13 -16.31 -1.10
CA GLY A 39 -12.15 -17.24 -1.59
C GLY A 39 -11.80 -18.70 -1.31
N ALA A 40 -10.54 -19.09 -1.49
CA ALA A 40 -10.05 -20.42 -1.14
C ALA A 40 -10.13 -20.67 0.38
N GLY A 41 -9.79 -19.67 1.19
CA GLY A 41 -9.94 -19.74 2.65
C GLY A 41 -11.40 -19.96 3.07
N ILE A 42 -12.34 -19.20 2.50
CA ILE A 42 -13.78 -19.35 2.73
C ILE A 42 -14.24 -20.74 2.26
N PHE A 43 -13.90 -21.13 1.03
CA PHE A 43 -14.30 -22.41 0.47
C PHE A 43 -13.82 -23.56 1.32
N PHE A 44 -12.55 -23.56 1.77
CA PHE A 44 -12.02 -24.60 2.65
C PHE A 44 -12.73 -24.61 4.02
N LEU A 45 -13.05 -23.43 4.55
CA LEU A 45 -13.78 -23.30 5.83
C LEU A 45 -15.21 -23.86 5.75
N PHE A 46 -15.88 -23.75 4.59
CA PHE A 46 -17.27 -24.19 4.39
C PHE A 46 -17.42 -25.54 3.67
N SER A 47 -16.33 -26.14 3.17
CA SER A 47 -16.39 -27.41 2.41
C SER A 47 -16.60 -28.62 3.31
N ASP A 48 -16.18 -28.55 4.58
CA ASP A 48 -16.41 -29.60 5.56
C ASP A 48 -17.77 -29.41 6.24
N LYS A 49 -18.67 -30.40 6.15
CA LYS A 49 -19.94 -30.46 6.89
C LYS A 49 -19.73 -30.78 8.38
N LYS A 50 -18.74 -30.16 9.01
CA LYS A 50 -18.48 -30.33 10.45
C LYS A 50 -19.54 -29.60 11.26
N PRO A 51 -19.94 -30.13 12.43
CA PRO A 51 -20.83 -29.41 13.34
C PRO A 51 -20.21 -28.05 13.68
N ALA A 52 -21.06 -27.02 13.79
CA ALA A 52 -20.63 -25.63 13.99
C ALA A 52 -19.69 -25.44 15.20
N ASP A 53 -19.82 -26.30 16.21
CA ASP A 53 -19.01 -26.28 17.42
C ASP A 53 -17.54 -26.64 17.16
N GLU A 54 -17.22 -27.61 16.30
CA GLU A 54 -15.83 -27.96 15.98
C GLU A 54 -15.15 -26.88 15.14
N LEU A 55 -15.88 -26.25 14.22
CA LEU A 55 -15.34 -25.19 13.38
C LEU A 55 -14.99 -23.94 14.21
N SER A 56 -15.80 -23.65 15.23
CA SER A 56 -15.66 -22.46 16.09
C SER A 56 -14.30 -22.36 16.79
N VAL A 57 -13.71 -23.50 17.16
CA VAL A 57 -12.42 -23.57 17.86
C VAL A 57 -11.27 -23.06 16.99
N HIS A 58 -11.37 -23.24 15.67
CA HIS A 58 -10.33 -22.83 14.72
C HIS A 58 -10.51 -21.40 14.18
N LEU A 59 -11.70 -20.78 14.35
CA LEU A 59 -11.96 -19.43 13.84
C LEU A 59 -11.08 -18.37 14.49
N PHE A 60 -10.82 -18.48 15.80
CA PHE A 60 -9.96 -17.54 16.52
C PHE A 60 -8.54 -17.48 15.94
N PRO A 61 -7.76 -18.58 15.88
CA PRO A 61 -6.41 -18.54 15.35
C PRO A 61 -6.37 -18.20 13.84
N VAL A 62 -7.36 -18.64 13.06
CA VAL A 62 -7.45 -18.29 11.62
C VAL A 62 -7.66 -16.78 11.44
N GLY A 63 -8.54 -16.17 12.22
CA GLY A 63 -8.78 -14.72 12.20
C GLY A 63 -7.52 -13.92 12.58
N ILE A 64 -6.82 -14.32 13.63
CA ILE A 64 -5.56 -13.66 14.03
C ILE A 64 -4.50 -13.78 12.94
N PHE A 65 -4.35 -14.97 12.36
CA PHE A 65 -3.40 -15.21 11.28
C PHE A 65 -3.69 -14.34 10.05
N GLY A 66 -4.94 -14.27 9.61
CA GLY A 66 -5.35 -13.41 8.51
C GLY A 66 -5.13 -11.92 8.79
N ALA A 67 -5.38 -11.48 10.02
CA ALA A 67 -5.09 -10.11 10.44
C ALA A 67 -3.59 -9.79 10.35
N LEU A 68 -2.71 -10.66 10.87
CA LEU A 68 -1.26 -10.47 10.82
C LEU A 68 -0.72 -10.42 9.38
N ILE A 69 -1.21 -11.30 8.50
CA ILE A 69 -0.88 -11.24 7.06
C ILE A 69 -1.29 -9.89 6.46
N THR A 70 -2.51 -9.44 6.78
CA THR A 70 -3.04 -8.16 6.29
C THR A 70 -2.18 -6.98 6.78
N ILE A 71 -1.66 -7.03 8.02
CA ILE A 71 -0.74 -6.01 8.56
C ILE A 71 0.56 -6.01 7.74
N GLY A 72 1.14 -7.19 7.49
CA GLY A 72 2.36 -7.33 6.71
C GLY A 72 2.21 -6.77 5.29
N LEU A 73 1.11 -7.12 4.61
CA LEU A 73 0.80 -6.60 3.27
C LEU A 73 0.56 -5.08 3.29
N PHE A 74 -0.11 -4.56 4.32
CA PHE A 74 -0.32 -3.12 4.46
C PHE A 74 1.01 -2.35 4.57
N PHE A 75 1.94 -2.82 5.41
CA PHE A 75 3.27 -2.21 5.50
C PHE A 75 4.08 -2.34 4.21
N TYR A 76 3.96 -3.48 3.52
CA TYR A 76 4.59 -3.68 2.23
C TYR A 76 4.08 -2.67 1.19
N GLU A 77 2.75 -2.49 1.11
CA GLU A 77 2.13 -1.55 0.19
C GLU A 77 2.55 -0.11 0.48
N LEU A 78 2.56 0.27 1.76
CA LEU A 78 3.04 1.58 2.21
C LEU A 78 4.49 1.85 1.76
N ARG A 79 5.38 0.86 1.90
CA ARG A 79 6.76 0.95 1.41
C ARG A 79 6.81 1.06 -0.12
N GLY A 80 5.95 0.33 -0.84
CA GLY A 80 5.80 0.45 -2.29
C GLY A 80 5.39 1.86 -2.73
N ILE A 81 4.45 2.49 -2.02
CA ILE A 81 4.04 3.89 -2.26
C ILE A 81 5.22 4.83 -2.06
N GLN A 82 5.99 4.67 -0.98
CA GLN A 82 7.18 5.51 -0.73
C GLN A 82 8.19 5.40 -1.87
N LYS A 83 8.55 4.17 -2.27
CA LYS A 83 9.50 3.93 -3.36
C LYS A 83 9.00 4.53 -4.68
N CYS A 84 7.72 4.34 -4.98
CA CYS A 84 7.08 4.92 -6.17
C CYS A 84 7.16 6.46 -6.18
N ARG A 85 6.87 7.13 -5.05
CA ARG A 85 7.00 8.59 -4.95
C ARG A 85 8.44 9.07 -5.16
N GLY A 86 9.42 8.36 -4.60
CA GLY A 86 10.84 8.66 -4.80
C GLY A 86 11.27 8.51 -6.26
N LEU A 87 10.85 7.41 -6.92
CA LEU A 87 11.10 7.18 -8.34
C LEU A 87 10.49 8.28 -9.21
N ILE A 88 9.24 8.68 -8.94
CA ILE A 88 8.58 9.77 -9.67
C ILE A 88 9.34 11.10 -9.50
N ALA A 89 9.79 11.43 -8.28
CA ALA A 89 10.56 12.65 -8.05
C ALA A 89 11.90 12.63 -8.80
N CYS A 90 12.58 11.48 -8.81
CA CYS A 90 13.82 11.29 -9.57
C CYS A 90 13.59 11.39 -11.09
N ALA A 91 12.55 10.74 -11.60
CA ALA A 91 12.17 10.79 -13.01
C ALA A 91 11.89 12.21 -13.49
N LYS A 92 11.12 13.00 -12.72
CA LYS A 92 10.84 14.41 -13.03
C LYS A 92 12.10 15.26 -13.15
N ARG A 93 13.10 15.02 -12.29
CA ARG A 93 14.39 15.71 -12.37
C ARG A 93 15.14 15.32 -13.64
N LEU A 94 15.15 14.03 -13.98
CA LEU A 94 15.75 13.55 -15.22
C LEU A 94 15.03 14.10 -16.46
N GLU A 95 13.70 14.11 -16.50
CA GLU A 95 12.93 14.71 -17.62
C GLU A 95 13.33 16.17 -17.85
N LYS A 96 13.46 16.96 -16.78
CA LYS A 96 13.90 18.36 -16.85
C LYS A 96 15.32 18.52 -17.37
N GLU A 97 16.21 17.57 -17.10
CA GLU A 97 17.60 17.60 -17.55
C GLU A 97 17.81 17.03 -18.95
N LEU A 98 16.99 16.06 -19.37
CA LEU A 98 17.08 15.39 -20.67
C LEU A 98 16.40 16.19 -21.78
N VAL A 99 15.23 16.78 -21.48
CA VAL A 99 14.42 17.50 -22.48
C VAL A 99 13.87 18.80 -21.88
N PRO A 100 14.72 19.84 -21.70
CA PRO A 100 14.35 21.06 -20.99
C PRO A 100 13.16 21.81 -21.61
N ASP A 101 12.96 21.68 -22.93
CA ASP A 101 11.90 22.38 -23.65
C ASP A 101 10.55 21.63 -23.60
N LEU A 102 10.58 20.32 -23.35
CA LEU A 102 9.39 19.45 -23.39
C LEU A 102 9.10 18.75 -22.05
N TRP A 103 9.84 19.05 -20.99
CA TRP A 103 9.68 18.41 -19.67
C TRP A 103 8.25 18.52 -19.10
N GLN A 104 7.47 19.53 -19.53
CA GLN A 104 6.07 19.69 -19.15
C GLN A 104 5.16 18.57 -19.68
N TYR A 105 5.55 17.96 -20.81
CA TYR A 105 4.87 16.85 -21.46
C TYR A 105 5.46 15.48 -21.09
N GLY A 106 6.42 15.45 -20.16
CA GLY A 106 7.01 14.20 -19.66
C GLY A 106 5.97 13.31 -18.98
N ALA A 107 6.14 11.98 -19.10
CA ALA A 107 5.21 10.99 -18.57
C ALA A 107 4.98 11.12 -17.05
N PHE A 108 5.99 11.55 -16.31
CA PHE A 108 5.90 11.72 -14.86
C PHE A 108 5.39 13.10 -14.45
N ASN A 109 5.57 14.12 -15.29
CA ASN A 109 5.17 15.49 -15.02
C ASN A 109 3.74 15.81 -15.46
N PHE A 110 3.31 15.28 -16.62
CA PHE A 110 1.96 15.44 -17.16
C PHE A 110 0.91 14.57 -16.42
N ARG A 111 1.32 13.81 -15.41
CA ARG A 111 0.44 12.91 -14.68
C ARG A 111 -0.71 13.68 -14.01
N GLN A 112 -1.94 13.28 -14.31
CA GLN A 112 -3.13 13.78 -13.62
C GLN A 112 -2.97 13.60 -12.10
N LYS A 113 -3.10 14.71 -11.36
CA LYS A 113 -3.09 14.65 -9.89
C LYS A 113 -4.29 13.81 -9.47
N ALA A 114 -4.06 12.81 -8.62
CA ALA A 114 -5.14 12.00 -8.08
C ALA A 114 -6.20 12.91 -7.43
N ALA A 115 -7.45 12.75 -7.85
CA ALA A 115 -8.57 13.55 -7.37
C ALA A 115 -8.78 13.41 -5.85
N LEU A 116 -9.50 14.38 -5.25
CA LEU A 116 -9.73 14.48 -3.79
C LEU A 116 -8.43 14.49 -2.97
N GLY A 117 -7.46 15.33 -3.35
CA GLY A 117 -6.22 15.50 -2.56
C GLY A 117 -5.34 14.24 -2.48
N GLY A 118 -5.49 13.32 -3.44
CA GLY A 118 -4.80 12.04 -3.45
C GLY A 118 -5.55 10.88 -2.78
N PHE A 119 -6.79 11.08 -2.33
CA PHE A 119 -7.64 10.03 -1.77
C PHE A 119 -8.09 9.03 -2.85
N LEU A 120 -8.37 9.49 -4.08
CA LEU A 120 -8.66 8.60 -5.22
C LEU A 120 -7.38 8.03 -5.87
N GLY A 121 -6.23 8.16 -5.21
CA GLY A 121 -4.98 7.53 -5.62
C GLY A 121 -4.79 6.16 -4.97
N ALA A 122 -3.80 5.41 -5.44
CA ALA A 122 -3.43 4.10 -4.87
C ALA A 122 -3.25 4.11 -3.34
N ALA A 123 -2.75 5.23 -2.79
CA ALA A 123 -2.61 5.39 -1.35
C ALA A 123 -3.96 5.44 -0.60
N GLY A 124 -4.95 6.17 -1.12
CA GLY A 124 -6.26 6.23 -0.46
C GLY A 124 -7.06 4.95 -0.63
N ALA A 125 -6.98 4.30 -1.79
CA ALA A 125 -7.56 2.96 -1.98
C ALA A 125 -7.00 1.94 -0.98
N ALA A 126 -5.67 1.93 -0.77
CA ALA A 126 -5.04 1.08 0.24
C ALA A 126 -5.54 1.39 1.66
N LEU A 127 -5.76 2.67 2.00
CA LEU A 127 -6.30 3.08 3.30
C LEU A 127 -7.75 2.62 3.55
N VAL A 128 -8.50 2.24 2.52
CA VAL A 128 -9.85 1.69 2.69
C VAL A 128 -9.82 0.17 2.68
N ILE A 129 -9.13 -0.42 1.71
CA ILE A 129 -9.13 -1.87 1.49
C ILE A 129 -8.49 -2.60 2.67
N TYR A 130 -7.29 -2.20 3.10
CA TYR A 130 -6.56 -2.93 4.15
C TYR A 130 -7.26 -2.89 5.51
N PRO A 131 -7.75 -1.75 6.02
CA PRO A 131 -8.56 -1.73 7.24
C PRO A 131 -9.83 -2.57 7.14
N THR A 132 -10.49 -2.57 5.99
CA THR A 132 -11.70 -3.38 5.77
C THR A 132 -11.41 -4.87 5.86
N VAL A 133 -10.35 -5.33 5.19
CA VAL A 133 -9.91 -6.74 5.25
C VAL A 133 -9.45 -7.10 6.67
N MET A 134 -8.71 -6.21 7.33
CA MET A 134 -8.27 -6.38 8.72
C MET A 134 -9.44 -6.63 9.66
N SER A 135 -10.47 -5.80 9.56
CA SER A 135 -11.65 -5.88 10.40
C SER A 135 -12.46 -7.13 10.11
N GLY A 136 -12.52 -7.58 8.86
CA GLY A 136 -13.08 -8.88 8.51
C GLY A 136 -12.40 -10.03 9.27
N TRP A 137 -11.07 -10.04 9.31
CA TRP A 137 -10.32 -11.07 10.05
C TRP A 137 -10.49 -10.96 11.57
N ILE A 138 -10.52 -9.74 12.12
CA ILE A 138 -10.80 -9.51 13.53
C ILE A 138 -12.22 -9.93 13.89
N TYR A 139 -13.19 -9.73 13.00
CA TYR A 139 -14.55 -10.22 13.17
C TYR A 139 -14.59 -11.74 13.21
N VAL A 140 -13.92 -12.44 12.29
CA VAL A 140 -13.81 -13.91 12.31
C VAL A 140 -13.20 -14.39 13.63
N SER A 141 -12.15 -13.71 14.10
CA SER A 141 -11.51 -13.99 15.39
C SER A 141 -12.49 -13.80 16.57
N ALA A 142 -13.25 -12.70 16.57
CA ALA A 142 -14.24 -12.38 17.59
C ALA A 142 -15.40 -13.38 17.61
N VAL A 143 -15.89 -13.83 16.45
CA VAL A 143 -16.93 -14.86 16.34
C VAL A 143 -16.46 -16.17 16.97
N GLY A 144 -15.21 -16.58 16.74
CA GLY A 144 -14.62 -17.76 17.40
C GLY A 144 -14.63 -17.63 18.94
N LEU A 145 -14.29 -16.45 19.46
CA LEU A 145 -14.30 -16.21 20.91
C LEU A 145 -15.71 -16.20 21.51
N ILE A 146 -16.68 -15.59 20.82
CA ILE A 146 -18.09 -15.56 21.28
C ILE A 146 -18.67 -16.97 21.30
N ASN A 147 -18.46 -17.76 20.24
CA ASN A 147 -18.96 -19.14 20.18
C ASN A 147 -18.31 -20.04 21.24
N SER A 148 -17.06 -19.77 21.63
CA SER A 148 -16.39 -20.46 22.74
C SER A 148 -16.89 -20.06 24.14
N GLY A 149 -17.86 -19.16 24.24
CA GLY A 149 -18.40 -18.64 25.50
C GLY A 149 -17.47 -17.68 26.25
N ARG A 150 -16.36 -17.24 25.63
CA ARG A 150 -15.35 -16.36 26.26
C ARG A 150 -15.73 -14.88 26.24
N LEU A 151 -16.65 -14.47 25.37
CA LEU A 151 -17.12 -13.10 25.23
C LEU A 151 -18.64 -13.06 25.15
N ASN A 152 -19.26 -12.06 25.79
CA ASN A 152 -20.72 -11.87 25.83
C ASN A 152 -21.18 -10.60 25.07
N THR A 153 -20.31 -10.09 24.18
CA THR A 153 -20.51 -8.81 23.47
C THR A 153 -20.79 -9.07 21.99
N SER A 154 -21.50 -8.17 21.31
CA SER A 154 -21.74 -8.33 19.86
C SER A 154 -20.44 -8.20 19.05
N ALA A 155 -20.18 -9.19 18.19
CA ALA A 155 -19.01 -9.24 17.29
C ALA A 155 -18.89 -7.99 16.39
N LEU A 156 -20.03 -7.33 16.12
CA LEU A 156 -20.11 -6.13 15.29
C LEU A 156 -19.35 -4.94 15.89
N TRP A 157 -19.30 -4.80 17.22
CA TRP A 157 -18.52 -3.74 17.85
C TRP A 157 -17.02 -3.92 17.63
N PHE A 158 -16.52 -5.16 17.72
CA PHE A 158 -15.12 -5.46 17.43
C PHE A 158 -14.75 -5.13 15.98
N PHE A 159 -15.63 -5.45 15.04
CA PHE A 159 -15.46 -5.06 13.64
C PHE A 159 -15.35 -3.54 13.48
N MET A 160 -16.33 -2.79 14.00
CA MET A 160 -16.39 -1.33 13.82
C MET A 160 -15.23 -0.60 14.50
N ILE A 161 -14.87 -0.99 15.72
CA ILE A 161 -13.76 -0.37 16.47
C ILE A 161 -12.43 -0.71 15.79
N SER A 162 -12.22 -1.97 15.40
CA SER A 162 -11.04 -2.40 14.67
C SER A 162 -10.87 -1.61 13.36
N TRP A 163 -11.97 -1.45 12.63
CA TRP A 163 -11.98 -0.75 11.35
C TRP A 163 -11.59 0.70 11.51
N LEU A 164 -12.24 1.39 12.46
CA LEU A 164 -11.98 2.79 12.72
C LEU A 164 -10.55 3.00 13.21
N ALA A 165 -10.06 2.17 14.13
CA ALA A 165 -8.70 2.24 14.63
C ALA A 165 -7.66 2.02 13.51
N SER A 166 -7.87 1.00 12.67
CA SER A 166 -6.98 0.69 11.54
C SER A 166 -7.00 1.80 10.49
N PHE A 167 -8.17 2.38 10.21
CA PHE A 167 -8.32 3.50 9.30
C PHE A 167 -7.58 4.75 9.80
N ILE A 168 -7.80 5.15 11.06
CA ILE A 168 -7.13 6.30 11.68
C ILE A 168 -5.62 6.09 11.70
N LEU A 169 -5.16 4.90 12.09
CA LEU A 169 -3.74 4.56 12.08
C LEU A 169 -3.16 4.68 10.67
N GLY A 170 -3.85 4.15 9.66
CA GLY A 170 -3.42 4.25 8.28
C GLY A 170 -3.31 5.70 7.81
N VAL A 171 -4.31 6.54 8.09
CA VAL A 171 -4.30 7.97 7.75
C VAL A 171 -3.12 8.67 8.43
N TRP A 172 -2.90 8.39 9.72
CA TRP A 172 -1.78 8.94 10.48
C TRP A 172 -0.43 8.54 9.87
N VAL A 173 -0.23 7.25 9.58
CA VAL A 173 1.00 6.75 8.95
C VAL A 173 1.24 7.38 7.58
N ASN A 174 0.22 7.44 6.72
CA ASN A 174 0.36 8.06 5.39
C ASN A 174 0.72 9.56 5.49
N ASN A 175 0.14 10.28 6.44
CA ASN A 175 0.46 11.69 6.67
C ASN A 175 1.88 11.87 7.22
N TRP A 176 2.30 11.04 8.17
CA TRP A 176 3.66 11.02 8.68
C TRP A 176 4.68 10.75 7.55
N GLN A 177 4.39 9.78 6.69
CA GLN A 177 5.24 9.47 5.53
C GLN A 177 5.34 10.63 4.54
N LYS A 178 4.24 11.32 4.25
CA LYS A 178 4.26 12.50 3.37
C LYS A 178 5.18 13.60 3.92
N ARG A 179 5.16 13.83 5.23
CA ARG A 179 6.02 14.82 5.89
C ARG A 179 7.50 14.43 5.78
N ASN A 180 7.85 13.19 6.11
CA ASN A 180 9.24 12.75 6.07
C ASN A 180 9.82 12.77 4.65
N LEU A 181 9.04 12.36 3.64
CA LEU A 181 9.50 12.40 2.26
C LEU A 181 9.79 13.84 1.81
N LYS A 182 8.95 14.79 2.21
CA LYS A 182 9.15 16.20 1.88
C LYS A 182 10.46 16.72 2.47
N VAL A 183 10.72 16.42 3.76
CA VAL A 183 11.97 16.79 4.44
C VAL A 183 13.19 16.23 3.70
N THR A 184 13.18 14.94 3.34
CA THR A 184 14.31 14.32 2.62
C THR A 184 14.54 14.94 1.24
N VAL A 185 13.47 15.29 0.51
CA VAL A 185 13.61 15.95 -0.80
C VAL A 185 14.18 17.34 -0.65
N ASP A 186 13.68 18.13 0.31
CA ASP A 186 14.15 19.49 0.58
C ASP A 186 15.64 19.51 0.98
N GLU A 187 16.08 18.54 1.80
CA GLU A 187 17.50 18.35 2.18
C GLU A 187 18.39 17.98 0.98
N LEU A 188 17.89 17.17 0.05
CA LEU A 188 18.64 16.83 -1.16
C LEU A 188 18.73 18.01 -2.12
N GLU A 189 17.70 18.85 -2.18
CA GLU A 189 17.70 20.07 -2.98
C GLU A 189 18.63 21.14 -2.40
N SER A 190 18.73 21.28 -1.07
CA SER A 190 19.65 22.22 -0.45
C SER A 190 21.11 21.84 -0.74
N LYS A 191 21.49 20.58 -0.51
CA LYS A 191 22.85 20.07 -0.79
C LYS A 191 23.26 20.23 -2.26
N ALA A 192 22.30 20.00 -3.18
CA ALA A 192 22.55 20.15 -4.61
C ALA A 192 22.78 21.62 -5.03
N LYS A 193 22.26 22.60 -4.28
CA LYS A 193 22.54 24.02 -4.51
C LYS A 193 23.92 24.41 -3.98
N GLU A 194 24.30 23.91 -2.81
CA GLU A 194 25.62 24.15 -2.20
C GLU A 194 26.76 23.63 -3.08
N THR A 195 26.61 22.46 -3.72
CA THR A 195 27.65 21.90 -4.62
C THR A 195 27.84 22.69 -5.92
N LYS A 196 26.93 23.62 -6.25
CA LYS A 196 26.99 24.43 -7.47
C LYS A 196 27.57 25.83 -7.25
N GLN A 197 27.78 26.24 -6.00
CA GLN A 197 28.48 27.47 -5.63
C GLN A 197 29.97 27.20 -5.50
#